data_AF-A0A850AUU3-F1
#
_entry.id   AF-A0A850AUU3-F1
#
_cell.length_a   1.000
_cell.length_b   1.000
_cell.length_c   1.000
_cell.angle_alpha   90.00
_cell.angle_beta   90.00
_cell.angle_gamma   90.00
#
_symmetry.space_group_name_H-M   'P 1'
#
loop_
_entity.id
_entity.type
_entity.pdbx_description
1 polymer ?
#
loop_
_entity_poly.entity_id
_entity_poly.type
_entity_poly.pdbx_seq_one_letter_code
_entity_poly.pdbx_strand_id
1 'polypeptide(L)'
;MAFVWLGHGAALALEIGPITAPMRADDPRLEQRLSVRAGRWYVGALCERMADITEGAVVANERDGAADPRVIAILRDITLADAMNALRPLLSYKDAPYIWDRYGDAPANRYVLRRSLNAQRLAAEVDARIQADFEAECAKLLRLSRLNNDDLKELARDDAMANNMVRFPRVAEAWRMLGDSLSSDMLNAVLRGAQTLTLTVADLPASGQRFVTTVWSEGQHTILTPEGGRAEAPEPKTIRVQVDHVGPSAAPVLVIGLPHAGGYGYAGGLPLLRRLSIGYLPAWILPADRARDPREDAVLPRPSFEPSDQPQTENLAWRLTQLARAARISVFCRLSHPYDAMQPPAPYGQVLSDWIDALGRQRALMQTKWQSDTLLISSSGWITHDADQTTWRTEKALRKSLRRKDGMTFQEVAALAASMTDQQALTIGADHPSLAFLRKPGLYAALGQAPDLISHA
;
A
#
# COMPACT_ATOMS: atom_id res chain seq x y z
N MET A 1 -28.11 15.09 8.24
CA MET A 1 -28.65 14.65 9.54
C MET A 1 -27.53 14.00 10.34
N ALA A 2 -27.07 14.62 11.43
CA ALA A 2 -26.21 13.95 12.40
C ALA A 2 -27.11 13.17 13.34
N PHE A 3 -27.14 11.84 13.22
CA PHE A 3 -27.77 10.99 14.22
C PHE A 3 -26.91 11.02 15.48
N VAL A 4 -27.30 11.84 16.45
CA VAL A 4 -26.76 11.75 17.81
C VAL A 4 -27.37 10.49 18.43
N TRP A 5 -26.53 9.46 18.60
CA TRP A 5 -26.90 8.21 19.25
C TRP A 5 -27.02 8.47 20.77
N LEU A 6 -28.16 9.00 21.19
CA LEU A 6 -28.50 9.16 22.61
C LEU A 6 -28.97 7.81 23.14
N GLY A 7 -28.27 7.29 24.14
CA GLY A 7 -28.44 5.94 24.68
C GLY A 7 -29.90 5.62 25.01
N HIS A 8 -30.42 4.58 24.35
CA HIS A 8 -31.64 3.87 24.73
C HIS A 8 -31.35 2.38 24.56
N GLY A 9 -31.25 1.67 25.69
CA GLY A 9 -31.06 0.22 25.79
C GLY A 9 -29.70 -0.26 25.30
N ALA A 10 -28.94 -0.94 26.15
CA ALA A 10 -27.82 -1.75 25.69
C ALA A 10 -28.36 -2.94 24.89
N ALA A 11 -28.81 -2.69 23.64
CA ALA A 11 -29.03 -3.76 22.69
C ALA A 11 -27.70 -4.48 22.55
N LEU A 12 -27.65 -5.72 23.04
CA LEU A 12 -26.45 -6.54 23.04
C LEU A 12 -26.00 -6.71 21.59
N ALA A 13 -24.83 -6.18 21.26
CA ALA A 13 -24.19 -6.44 19.99
C ALA A 13 -23.93 -7.94 19.88
N LEU A 14 -24.45 -8.58 18.84
CA LEU A 14 -24.08 -9.95 18.54
C LEU A 14 -22.96 -9.93 17.51
N GLU A 15 -21.78 -10.40 17.90
CA GLU A 15 -20.70 -10.67 16.97
C GLU A 15 -21.18 -11.75 15.98
N ILE A 16 -21.23 -11.40 14.70
CA ILE A 16 -21.66 -12.31 13.64
C ILE A 16 -20.50 -12.55 12.67
N GLY A 17 -20.31 -13.80 12.30
CA GLY A 17 -19.33 -14.19 11.29
C GLY A 17 -19.78 -13.77 9.88
N PRO A 18 -19.71 -14.66 8.88
CA PRO A 18 -20.32 -14.37 7.58
C PRO A 18 -21.85 -14.23 7.74
N ILE A 19 -22.46 -13.40 6.90
CA ILE A 19 -23.91 -13.31 6.78
C ILE A 19 -24.44 -14.66 6.30
N THR A 20 -25.31 -15.27 7.10
CA THR A 20 -25.82 -16.62 6.90
C THR A 20 -27.20 -16.64 6.22
N ALA A 21 -27.63 -17.79 5.73
CA ALA A 21 -28.97 -17.97 5.15
C ALA A 21 -30.12 -17.64 6.12
N PRO A 22 -30.09 -18.05 7.41
CA PRO A 22 -31.08 -17.62 8.38
C PRO A 22 -31.17 -16.09 8.51
N MET A 23 -30.03 -15.40 8.57
CA MET A 23 -30.01 -13.94 8.68
C MET A 23 -30.62 -13.26 7.45
N ARG A 24 -30.36 -13.79 6.25
CA ARG A 24 -30.98 -13.34 5.00
C ARG A 24 -32.50 -13.52 4.99
N ALA A 25 -32.99 -14.62 5.57
CA ALA A 25 -34.43 -14.86 5.72
C ALA A 25 -35.08 -13.88 6.72
N ASP A 26 -34.36 -13.56 7.81
CA ASP A 26 -34.84 -12.63 8.85
C ASP A 26 -34.84 -11.15 8.41
N ASP A 27 -33.93 -10.75 7.51
CA ASP A 27 -33.80 -9.37 7.03
C ASP A 27 -33.77 -9.31 5.49
N PRO A 28 -34.92 -9.04 4.83
CA PRO A 28 -35.03 -8.99 3.38
C PRO A 28 -34.13 -7.95 2.70
N ARG A 29 -33.63 -6.94 3.43
CA ARG A 29 -32.70 -5.94 2.87
C ARG A 29 -31.35 -6.57 2.52
N LEU A 30 -30.99 -7.69 3.16
CA LEU A 30 -29.78 -8.45 2.81
C LEU A 30 -29.83 -9.06 1.41
N GLU A 31 -31.02 -9.28 0.85
CA GLU A 31 -31.23 -9.80 -0.51
C GLU A 31 -31.38 -8.69 -1.55
N GLN A 32 -31.42 -7.41 -1.13
CA GLN A 32 -31.45 -6.30 -2.07
C GLN A 32 -30.18 -6.28 -2.91
N ARG A 33 -30.38 -6.14 -4.23
CA ARG A 33 -29.30 -6.18 -5.21
C ARG A 33 -28.73 -4.78 -5.41
N LEU A 34 -27.41 -4.70 -5.43
CA LEU A 34 -26.68 -3.45 -5.56
C LEU A 34 -25.69 -3.50 -6.71
N SER A 35 -25.57 -2.34 -7.36
CA SER A 35 -24.54 -2.07 -8.37
C SER A 35 -23.78 -0.82 -7.95
N VAL A 36 -22.49 -0.98 -7.69
CA VAL A 36 -21.62 0.09 -7.19
C VAL A 36 -20.34 0.09 -8.00
N ARG A 37 -19.90 1.28 -8.43
CA ARG A 37 -18.61 1.48 -9.06
C ARG A 37 -17.85 2.57 -8.33
N ALA A 38 -16.82 2.17 -7.59
CA ALA A 38 -15.97 3.04 -6.79
C ALA A 38 -14.50 2.80 -7.18
N GLY A 39 -13.83 3.84 -7.68
CA GLY A 39 -12.45 3.75 -8.14
C GLY A 39 -11.44 3.58 -7.01
N ARG A 40 -11.57 4.35 -5.93
CA ARG A 40 -10.78 4.19 -4.70
C ARG A 40 -11.47 4.91 -3.54
N TRP A 41 -12.33 4.21 -2.83
CA TRP A 41 -13.13 4.76 -1.74
C TRP A 41 -12.71 4.19 -0.40
N TYR A 42 -12.86 4.98 0.64
CA TYR A 42 -12.88 4.48 2.00
C TYR A 42 -13.97 3.42 2.15
N VAL A 43 -13.72 2.39 2.94
CA VAL A 43 -14.73 1.41 3.33
C VAL A 43 -15.92 2.12 3.98
N GLY A 44 -15.67 3.17 4.77
CA GLY A 44 -16.74 4.04 5.31
C GLY A 44 -17.64 4.64 4.22
N ALA A 45 -17.05 5.23 3.18
CA ALA A 45 -17.79 5.80 2.05
C ALA A 45 -18.54 4.73 1.24
N LEU A 46 -17.94 3.55 1.06
CA LEU A 46 -18.58 2.41 0.41
C LEU A 46 -19.80 1.93 1.22
N CYS A 47 -19.65 1.77 2.53
CA CYS A 47 -20.73 1.38 3.42
C CYS A 47 -21.87 2.41 3.43
N GLU A 48 -21.56 3.72 3.45
CA GLU A 48 -22.58 4.77 3.31
C GLU A 48 -23.35 4.63 1.99
N ARG A 49 -22.66 4.39 0.87
CA ARG A 49 -23.32 4.20 -0.42
C ARG A 49 -24.17 2.93 -0.48
N MET A 50 -23.72 1.83 0.13
CA MET A 50 -24.54 0.62 0.26
C MET A 50 -25.77 0.91 1.13
N ALA A 51 -25.60 1.63 2.23
CA ALA A 51 -26.67 2.01 3.14
C ALA A 51 -27.73 2.90 2.49
N ASP A 52 -27.34 3.82 1.61
CA ASP A 52 -28.29 4.65 0.84
C ASP A 52 -29.23 3.80 -0.03
N ILE A 53 -28.74 2.65 -0.51
CA ILE A 53 -29.52 1.72 -1.34
C ILE A 53 -30.37 0.80 -0.46
N THR A 54 -29.85 0.43 0.72
CA THR A 54 -30.44 -0.60 1.58
C THR A 54 -31.05 -0.06 2.88
N GLU A 55 -31.54 1.18 2.83
CA GLU A 55 -32.28 1.82 3.92
C GLU A 55 -31.52 1.78 5.26
N GLY A 56 -30.21 2.07 5.22
CA GLY A 56 -29.40 2.21 6.43
C GLY A 56 -28.89 0.89 7.03
N ALA A 57 -29.04 -0.25 6.34
CA ALA A 57 -28.71 -1.56 6.91
C ALA A 57 -27.22 -1.71 7.32
N VAL A 58 -26.29 -1.03 6.63
CA VAL A 58 -24.84 -1.25 6.81
C VAL A 58 -24.11 0.02 7.23
N VAL A 59 -23.11 -0.11 8.08
CA VAL A 59 -22.18 0.98 8.44
C VAL A 59 -20.80 0.40 8.77
N ALA A 60 -19.74 1.19 8.59
CA ALA A 60 -18.41 0.85 9.09
C ALA A 60 -18.09 1.72 10.31
N ASN A 61 -17.53 1.11 11.35
CA ASN A 61 -17.15 1.81 12.57
C ASN A 61 -15.94 2.72 12.32
N GLU A 62 -16.08 4.01 12.64
CA GLU A 62 -15.01 4.99 12.52
C GLU A 62 -14.04 4.94 13.71
N ARG A 63 -14.46 4.40 14.87
CA ARG A 63 -13.67 4.45 16.11
C ARG A 63 -12.55 3.42 16.17
N ASP A 64 -12.77 2.25 15.59
CA ASP A 64 -11.78 1.16 15.52
C ASP A 64 -11.00 1.15 14.19
N GLY A 65 -11.26 2.15 13.33
CA GLY A 65 -10.65 2.27 12.01
C GLY A 65 -11.17 1.29 10.97
N ALA A 66 -12.30 0.61 11.18
CA ALA A 66 -12.89 -0.27 10.16
C ALA A 66 -13.30 0.47 8.87
N ALA A 67 -13.59 1.77 9.00
CA ALA A 67 -13.98 2.63 7.89
C ALA A 67 -12.78 3.16 7.05
N ASP A 68 -11.57 3.09 7.59
CA ASP A 68 -10.37 3.75 7.04
C ASP A 68 -9.73 3.06 5.82
N PRO A 69 -9.77 1.72 5.66
CA PRO A 69 -9.19 1.09 4.50
C PRO A 69 -9.77 1.64 3.19
N ARG A 70 -8.92 1.84 2.19
CA ARG A 70 -9.35 2.24 0.84
C ARG A 70 -9.44 1.04 -0.09
N VAL A 71 -10.55 0.95 -0.81
CA VAL A 71 -10.88 -0.14 -1.73
C VAL A 71 -11.37 0.37 -3.08
N ILE A 72 -11.08 -0.38 -4.13
CA ILE A 72 -11.78 -0.32 -5.41
C ILE A 72 -12.93 -1.32 -5.31
N ALA A 73 -14.15 -0.89 -5.64
CA ALA A 73 -15.33 -1.75 -5.62
C ALA A 73 -16.06 -1.66 -6.95
N ILE A 74 -16.21 -2.80 -7.63
CA ILE A 74 -16.99 -2.93 -8.86
C ILE A 74 -18.00 -4.05 -8.62
N LEU A 75 -19.14 -3.67 -8.05
CA LEU A 75 -20.22 -4.56 -7.65
C LEU A 75 -21.28 -4.57 -8.74
N ARG A 76 -21.67 -5.76 -9.18
CA ARG A 76 -22.58 -5.98 -10.31
C ARG A 76 -23.73 -6.88 -9.91
N ASP A 77 -24.90 -6.30 -9.72
CA ASP A 77 -26.14 -7.05 -9.42
C ASP A 77 -25.96 -8.10 -8.30
N ILE A 78 -25.19 -7.74 -7.28
CA ILE A 78 -24.85 -8.61 -6.15
C ILE A 78 -25.78 -8.31 -4.98
N THR A 79 -26.13 -9.31 -4.18
CA THR A 79 -26.91 -9.05 -2.95
C THR A 79 -26.07 -8.29 -1.92
N LEU A 80 -26.73 -7.56 -1.02
CA LEU A 80 -26.05 -6.90 0.10
C LEU A 80 -25.26 -7.91 0.94
N ALA A 81 -25.85 -9.05 1.26
CA ALA A 81 -25.17 -10.10 2.02
C ALA A 81 -23.89 -10.60 1.33
N ASP A 82 -23.91 -10.82 0.01
CA ASP A 82 -22.72 -11.26 -0.72
C ASP A 82 -21.65 -10.18 -0.80
N ALA A 83 -22.03 -8.91 -0.98
CA ALA A 83 -21.10 -7.79 -0.92
C ALA A 83 -20.43 -7.68 0.47
N MET A 84 -21.19 -7.82 1.55
CA MET A 84 -20.67 -7.83 2.93
C MET A 84 -19.76 -9.03 3.18
N ASN A 85 -20.15 -10.21 2.70
CA ASN A 85 -19.40 -11.45 2.81
C ASN A 85 -18.12 -11.43 1.99
N ALA A 86 -18.02 -10.64 0.92
CA ALA A 86 -16.83 -10.45 0.11
C ALA A 86 -15.91 -9.34 0.66
N LEU A 87 -16.48 -8.26 1.20
CA LEU A 87 -15.72 -7.16 1.79
C LEU A 87 -14.96 -7.59 3.04
N ARG A 88 -15.59 -8.38 3.93
CA ARG A 88 -14.95 -8.87 5.16
C ARG A 88 -13.63 -9.64 4.91
N PRO A 89 -13.60 -10.73 4.11
CA PRO A 89 -12.38 -11.48 3.85
C PRO A 89 -11.34 -10.70 3.04
N LEU A 90 -11.73 -9.69 2.27
CA LEU A 90 -10.75 -8.77 1.65
C LEU A 90 -9.88 -8.10 2.73
N LEU A 91 -10.50 -7.68 3.84
CA LEU A 91 -9.86 -6.90 4.90
C LEU A 91 -9.22 -7.78 6.01
N SER A 92 -9.62 -9.04 6.10
CA SER A 92 -9.29 -9.93 7.23
C SER A 92 -8.10 -10.84 6.97
N TYR A 93 -7.41 -11.20 8.04
CA TYR A 93 -6.50 -12.37 8.13
C TYR A 93 -6.99 -13.34 9.19
N LYS A 94 -6.51 -14.60 9.16
CA LYS A 94 -6.90 -15.68 10.10
C LYS A 94 -6.96 -15.23 11.56
N ASP A 95 -5.95 -14.50 12.03
CA ASP A 95 -5.84 -14.07 13.44
C ASP A 95 -6.14 -12.58 13.65
N ALA A 96 -6.52 -11.87 12.59
CA ALA A 96 -6.81 -10.45 12.56
C ALA A 96 -8.09 -10.19 11.74
N PRO A 97 -9.26 -10.63 12.25
CA PRO A 97 -10.51 -10.52 11.51
C PRO A 97 -11.09 -9.09 11.55
N TYR A 98 -11.71 -8.71 10.44
CA TYR A 98 -12.81 -7.75 10.44
C TYR A 98 -14.11 -8.52 10.68
N ILE A 99 -15.00 -7.93 11.44
CA ILE A 99 -16.18 -8.63 11.95
C ILE A 99 -17.41 -7.76 11.71
N TRP A 100 -18.53 -8.39 11.38
CA TRP A 100 -19.82 -7.72 11.36
C TRP A 100 -20.44 -7.89 12.75
N ASP A 101 -20.95 -6.82 13.32
CA ASP A 101 -21.85 -6.89 14.47
C ASP A 101 -23.28 -6.66 13.99
N ARG A 102 -24.24 -7.34 14.61
CA ARG A 102 -25.66 -7.08 14.42
C ARG A 102 -26.25 -6.36 15.63
N TYR A 103 -27.00 -5.29 15.36
CA TYR A 103 -27.74 -4.51 16.35
C TYR A 103 -29.22 -4.41 15.97
N GLY A 104 -30.08 -4.31 16.98
CA GLY A 104 -31.53 -4.22 16.80
C GLY A 104 -32.19 -5.56 16.50
N ASP A 105 -33.47 -5.50 16.16
CA ASP A 105 -34.29 -6.67 15.84
C ASP A 105 -34.73 -6.65 14.38
N ALA A 106 -35.04 -7.83 13.85
CA ALA A 106 -35.63 -7.97 12.52
C ALA A 106 -36.96 -7.20 12.42
N PRO A 107 -37.30 -6.63 11.25
CA PRO A 107 -36.52 -6.63 10.00
C PRO A 107 -35.54 -5.45 9.89
N ALA A 108 -35.36 -4.67 10.96
CA ALA A 108 -34.61 -3.42 10.95
C ALA A 108 -33.22 -3.55 11.59
N ASN A 109 -32.55 -4.70 11.39
CA ASN A 109 -31.21 -4.92 11.90
C ASN A 109 -30.22 -3.89 11.33
N ARG A 110 -29.21 -3.55 12.11
CA ARG A 110 -28.08 -2.77 11.64
C ARG A 110 -26.80 -3.59 11.73
N TYR A 111 -26.08 -3.65 10.62
CA TYR A 111 -24.84 -4.38 10.47
C TYR A 111 -23.66 -3.40 10.52
N VAL A 112 -22.84 -3.52 11.55
CA VAL A 112 -21.70 -2.62 11.79
C VAL A 112 -20.40 -3.38 11.52
N LEU A 113 -19.62 -2.95 10.53
CA LEU A 113 -18.27 -3.48 10.31
C LEU A 113 -17.34 -2.95 11.40
N ARG A 114 -16.63 -3.84 12.07
CA ARG A 114 -15.62 -3.54 13.07
C ARG A 114 -14.28 -4.15 12.72
N ARG A 115 -13.23 -3.50 13.20
CA ARG A 115 -11.85 -3.99 13.15
C ARG A 115 -11.50 -4.55 14.52
N SER A 116 -11.26 -5.87 14.61
CA SER A 116 -10.84 -6.49 15.87
C SER A 116 -9.54 -5.87 16.41
N LEU A 117 -9.25 -6.04 17.71
CA LEU A 117 -8.03 -5.52 18.31
C LEU A 117 -6.77 -6.08 17.62
N ASN A 118 -6.77 -7.36 17.27
CA ASN A 118 -5.66 -7.97 16.52
C ASN A 118 -5.54 -7.34 15.12
N ALA A 119 -6.66 -7.11 14.43
CA ALA A 119 -6.63 -6.41 13.14
C ALA A 119 -6.13 -4.96 13.26
N GLN A 120 -6.40 -4.27 14.38
CA GLN A 120 -5.85 -2.94 14.64
C GLN A 120 -4.34 -2.96 14.84
N ARG A 121 -3.81 -4.00 15.50
CA ARG A 121 -2.36 -4.15 15.79
C ARG A 121 -1.56 -4.72 14.63
N LEU A 122 -2.20 -5.46 13.73
CA LEU A 122 -1.52 -6.19 12.65
C LEU A 122 -0.54 -5.33 11.85
N ALA A 123 -0.90 -4.10 11.50
CA ALA A 123 -0.01 -3.19 10.75
C ALA A 123 1.33 -2.99 11.46
N ALA A 124 1.28 -2.58 12.73
CA ALA A 124 2.47 -2.36 13.55
C ALA A 124 3.27 -3.64 13.81
N GLU A 125 2.58 -4.78 13.99
CA GLU A 125 3.24 -6.08 14.16
C GLU A 125 3.98 -6.51 12.88
N VAL A 126 3.37 -6.29 11.71
CA VAL A 126 4.02 -6.52 10.42
C VAL A 126 5.20 -5.58 10.26
N ASP A 127 5.05 -4.27 10.47
CA ASP A 127 6.16 -3.29 10.35
C ASP A 127 7.35 -3.66 11.23
N ALA A 128 7.09 -3.99 12.50
CA ALA A 128 8.13 -4.44 13.43
C ALA A 128 8.83 -5.71 12.93
N ARG A 129 8.07 -6.65 12.35
CA ARG A 129 8.64 -7.87 11.76
C ARG A 129 9.46 -7.59 10.50
N ILE A 130 8.99 -6.71 9.62
CA ILE A 130 9.73 -6.29 8.42
C ILE A 130 11.07 -5.67 8.82
N GLN A 131 11.07 -4.77 9.80
CA GLN A 131 12.27 -4.14 10.31
C GLN A 131 13.24 -5.17 10.92
N ALA A 132 12.73 -6.10 11.74
CA ALA A 132 13.55 -7.16 12.33
C ALA A 132 14.19 -8.08 11.26
N ASP A 133 13.42 -8.50 10.25
CA ASP A 133 13.92 -9.34 9.16
C ASP A 133 14.93 -8.57 8.28
N PHE A 134 14.75 -7.26 8.10
CA PHE A 134 15.70 -6.39 7.41
C PHE A 134 17.02 -6.24 8.19
N GLU A 135 16.97 -5.96 9.49
CA GLU A 135 18.15 -5.87 10.35
C GLU A 135 18.91 -7.20 10.38
N ALA A 136 18.19 -8.33 10.46
CA ALA A 136 18.79 -9.67 10.41
C ALA A 136 19.49 -9.96 9.06
N GLU A 137 18.88 -9.55 7.95
CA GLU A 137 19.50 -9.63 6.62
C GLU A 137 20.77 -8.78 6.53
N CYS A 138 20.73 -7.54 7.00
CA CYS A 138 21.87 -6.64 7.04
C CYS A 138 23.02 -7.20 7.89
N ALA A 139 22.70 -7.72 9.08
CA ALA A 139 23.69 -8.36 9.95
C ALA A 139 24.35 -9.58 9.28
N LYS A 140 23.58 -10.38 8.54
CA LYS A 140 24.09 -11.51 7.77
C LYS A 140 25.01 -11.04 6.64
N LEU A 141 24.62 -10.04 5.86
CA LEU A 141 25.45 -9.49 4.77
C LEU A 141 26.77 -8.90 5.29
N LEU A 142 26.73 -8.18 6.42
CA LEU A 142 27.92 -7.68 7.10
C LEU A 142 28.84 -8.81 7.59
N ARG A 143 28.29 -9.93 8.07
CA ARG A 143 29.08 -11.11 8.44
C ARG A 143 29.72 -11.75 7.21
N LEU A 144 28.95 -11.92 6.13
CA LEU A 144 29.40 -12.52 4.88
C LEU A 144 30.50 -11.69 4.20
N SER A 145 30.45 -10.35 4.28
CA SER A 145 31.46 -9.49 3.66
C SER A 145 32.85 -9.59 4.30
N ARG A 146 32.93 -10.18 5.49
CA ARG A 146 34.18 -10.44 6.23
C ARG A 146 34.82 -11.79 5.88
N LEU A 147 34.12 -12.67 5.17
CA LEU A 147 34.70 -13.91 4.67
C LEU A 147 35.69 -13.62 3.54
N ASN A 148 36.70 -14.49 3.40
CA ASN A 148 37.52 -14.50 2.19
C ASN A 148 36.70 -15.04 1.00
N ASN A 149 37.23 -14.89 -0.21
CA ASN A 149 36.51 -15.26 -1.43
C ASN A 149 36.23 -16.76 -1.55
N ASP A 150 37.09 -17.63 -1.01
CA ASP A 150 36.93 -19.08 -1.14
C ASP A 150 35.85 -19.59 -0.19
N ASP A 151 35.84 -19.13 1.06
CA ASP A 151 34.79 -19.42 2.04
C ASP A 151 33.42 -18.90 1.55
N LEU A 152 33.39 -17.71 0.95
CA LEU A 152 32.16 -17.14 0.41
C LEU A 152 31.63 -17.96 -0.78
N LYS A 153 32.51 -18.48 -1.65
CA LYS A 153 32.14 -19.37 -2.77
C LYS A 153 31.65 -20.74 -2.29
N GLU A 154 32.27 -21.29 -1.25
CA GLU A 154 31.83 -22.54 -0.64
C GLU A 154 30.41 -22.39 -0.09
N LEU A 155 30.16 -21.34 0.70
CA LEU A 155 28.85 -21.07 1.30
C LEU A 155 27.78 -20.69 0.27
N ALA A 156 28.17 -20.06 -0.84
CA ALA A 156 27.27 -19.69 -1.94
C ALA A 156 26.56 -20.88 -2.61
N ARG A 157 27.00 -22.12 -2.37
CA ARG A 157 26.31 -23.33 -2.86
C ARG A 157 24.93 -23.49 -2.22
N ASP A 158 24.81 -23.14 -0.94
CA ASP A 158 23.60 -23.36 -0.14
C ASP A 158 22.94 -22.07 0.36
N ASP A 159 23.63 -20.93 0.27
CA ASP A 159 23.14 -19.64 0.76
C ASP A 159 22.94 -18.63 -0.37
N ALA A 160 21.66 -18.27 -0.61
CA ALA A 160 21.29 -17.33 -1.67
C ALA A 160 21.93 -15.93 -1.51
N MET A 161 22.17 -15.46 -0.28
CA MET A 161 22.80 -14.16 -0.04
C MET A 161 24.31 -14.22 -0.33
N ALA A 162 24.98 -15.30 0.08
CA ALA A 162 26.39 -15.51 -0.27
C ALA A 162 26.56 -15.64 -1.79
N ASN A 163 25.69 -16.41 -2.46
CA ASN A 163 25.68 -16.51 -3.92
C ASN A 163 25.49 -15.15 -4.60
N ASN A 164 24.60 -14.30 -4.08
CA ASN A 164 24.40 -12.95 -4.59
C ASN A 164 25.68 -12.10 -4.45
N MET A 165 26.41 -12.22 -3.34
CA MET A 165 27.66 -11.49 -3.12
C MET A 165 28.81 -11.99 -4.01
N VAL A 166 28.86 -13.30 -4.33
CA VAL A 166 29.81 -13.85 -5.31
C VAL A 166 29.49 -13.34 -6.72
N ARG A 167 28.21 -13.32 -7.09
CA ARG A 167 27.75 -12.84 -8.41
C ARG A 167 27.92 -11.33 -8.58
N PHE A 168 27.78 -10.57 -7.50
CA PHE A 168 27.87 -9.11 -7.50
C PHE A 168 28.90 -8.66 -6.45
N PRO A 169 30.21 -8.67 -6.77
CA PRO A 169 31.27 -8.31 -5.83
C PRO A 169 31.08 -6.96 -5.16
N ARG A 170 30.49 -5.98 -5.87
CA ARG A 170 30.14 -4.66 -5.33
C ARG A 170 29.26 -4.71 -4.08
N VAL A 171 28.43 -5.75 -3.91
CA VAL A 171 27.61 -5.93 -2.70
C VAL A 171 28.50 -6.28 -1.51
N ALA A 172 29.46 -7.20 -1.70
CA ALA A 172 30.44 -7.53 -0.67
C ALA A 172 31.32 -6.34 -0.29
N GLU A 173 31.76 -5.57 -1.28
CA GLU A 173 32.57 -4.38 -1.06
C GLU A 173 31.80 -3.28 -0.32
N ALA A 174 30.54 -3.03 -0.69
CA ALA A 174 29.67 -2.09 0.01
C ALA A 174 29.52 -2.44 1.49
N TRP A 175 29.18 -3.70 1.80
CA TRP A 175 29.00 -4.15 3.18
C TRP A 175 30.30 -4.15 3.99
N ARG A 176 31.43 -4.47 3.35
CA ARG A 176 32.75 -4.35 3.97
C ARG A 176 33.09 -2.90 4.29
N MET A 177 32.94 -1.98 3.32
CA MET A 177 33.12 -0.55 3.53
C MET A 177 32.27 -0.04 4.70
N LEU A 178 30.97 -0.36 4.74
CA LEU A 178 30.09 0.08 5.83
C LEU A 178 30.56 -0.45 7.19
N GLY A 179 30.95 -1.73 7.25
CA GLY A 179 31.48 -2.35 8.46
C GLY A 179 32.80 -1.78 8.96
N ASP A 180 33.63 -1.28 8.03
CA ASP A 180 34.93 -0.69 8.33
C ASP A 180 34.82 0.83 8.66
N SER A 181 33.81 1.50 8.11
CA SER A 181 33.68 2.97 8.19
C SER A 181 32.75 3.46 9.30
N LEU A 182 31.82 2.60 9.77
CA LEU A 182 30.77 2.99 10.71
C LEU A 182 30.87 2.19 12.02
N SER A 183 30.57 2.86 13.14
CA SER A 183 30.30 2.15 14.38
C SER A 183 28.98 1.37 14.28
N SER A 184 28.82 0.35 15.11
CA SER A 184 27.57 -0.43 15.18
C SER A 184 26.35 0.47 15.45
N ASP A 185 26.50 1.48 16.31
CA ASP A 185 25.40 2.39 16.66
C ASP A 185 25.00 3.28 15.48
N MET A 186 25.98 3.82 14.74
CA MET A 186 25.71 4.61 13.53
C MET A 186 25.05 3.76 12.44
N LEU A 187 25.56 2.55 12.21
CA LEU A 187 24.96 1.64 11.23
C LEU A 187 23.52 1.31 11.63
N ASN A 188 23.26 0.96 12.88
CA ASN A 188 21.89 0.67 13.36
C ASN A 188 20.96 1.89 13.25
N ALA A 189 21.45 3.10 13.53
CA ALA A 189 20.68 4.33 13.34
C ALA A 189 20.28 4.54 11.87
N VAL A 190 21.18 4.27 10.93
CA VAL A 190 20.88 4.28 9.49
C VAL A 190 19.87 3.18 9.12
N LEU A 191 20.10 1.95 9.57
CA LEU A 191 19.23 0.81 9.26
C LEU A 191 17.78 0.99 9.76
N ARG A 192 17.58 1.82 10.79
CA ARG A 192 16.26 2.19 11.32
C ARG A 192 15.67 3.45 10.71
N GLY A 193 16.34 4.03 9.70
CA GLY A 193 15.92 5.28 9.07
C GLY A 193 16.05 6.51 9.97
N ALA A 194 16.67 6.40 11.15
CA ALA A 194 16.84 7.51 12.08
C ALA A 194 17.89 8.52 11.61
N GLN A 195 18.76 8.12 10.68
CA GLN A 195 19.82 8.97 10.15
C GLN A 195 20.07 8.71 8.66
N THR A 196 20.32 9.78 7.92
CA THR A 196 21.00 9.75 6.62
C THR A 196 22.45 10.16 6.84
N LEU A 197 23.40 9.37 6.34
CA LEU A 197 24.81 9.69 6.41
C LEU A 197 25.32 10.22 5.07
N THR A 198 26.21 11.21 5.14
CA THR A 198 27.05 11.63 4.03
C THR A 198 28.50 11.45 4.45
N LEU A 199 29.24 10.61 3.73
CA LEU A 199 30.63 10.26 4.04
C LEU A 199 31.55 10.81 2.95
N THR A 200 32.67 11.41 3.33
CA THR A 200 33.71 11.85 2.38
C THR A 200 34.47 10.64 1.86
N VAL A 201 34.68 10.54 0.55
CA VAL A 201 35.41 9.42 -0.06
C VAL A 201 36.86 9.33 0.42
N ALA A 202 37.50 10.48 0.65
CA ALA A 202 38.87 10.53 1.18
C ALA A 202 38.99 9.96 2.61
N ASP A 203 37.92 10.03 3.39
CA ASP A 203 37.87 9.54 4.77
C ASP A 203 37.48 8.05 4.84
N LEU A 204 37.08 7.45 3.71
CA LEU A 204 36.76 6.04 3.65
C LEU A 204 38.04 5.18 3.70
N PRO A 205 37.96 3.96 4.27
CA PRO A 205 39.04 2.99 4.17
C PRO A 205 39.30 2.61 2.70
N ALA A 206 40.45 1.99 2.43
CA ALA A 206 40.83 1.58 1.07
C ALA A 206 39.82 0.63 0.40
N SER A 207 39.02 -0.11 1.18
CA SER A 207 37.88 -0.88 0.68
C SER A 207 36.77 0.03 0.15
N GLY A 208 36.43 1.10 0.86
CA GLY A 208 35.42 2.08 0.46
C GLY A 208 35.83 2.94 -0.72
N GLN A 209 37.08 3.39 -0.78
CA GLN A 209 37.60 4.13 -1.94
C GLN A 209 37.51 3.29 -3.22
N ARG A 210 37.93 2.02 -3.16
CA ARG A 210 37.79 1.08 -4.29
C ARG A 210 36.35 0.86 -4.70
N PHE A 211 35.44 0.67 -3.74
CA PHE A 211 34.02 0.53 -4.03
C PHE A 211 33.48 1.71 -4.84
N VAL A 212 33.81 2.94 -4.44
CA VAL A 212 33.38 4.16 -5.13
C VAL A 212 33.93 4.22 -6.55
N THR A 213 35.23 4.00 -6.73
CA THR A 213 35.87 3.99 -8.06
C THR A 213 35.27 2.91 -8.96
N THR A 214 35.02 1.70 -8.44
CA THR A 214 34.40 0.61 -9.20
C THR A 214 33.00 1.01 -9.69
N VAL A 215 32.13 1.44 -8.78
CA VAL A 215 30.74 1.83 -9.12
C VAL A 215 30.73 3.00 -10.10
N TRP A 216 31.63 3.97 -9.93
CA TRP A 216 31.76 5.11 -10.84
C TRP A 216 32.24 4.70 -12.24
N SER A 217 33.17 3.74 -12.34
CA SER A 217 33.70 3.26 -13.61
C SER A 217 32.71 2.39 -14.41
N GLU A 218 31.65 1.86 -13.77
CA GLU A 218 30.61 1.05 -14.42
C GLU A 218 29.64 1.88 -15.30
N GLY A 219 29.63 3.22 -15.19
CA GLY A 219 28.65 4.08 -15.86
C GLY A 219 29.23 5.23 -16.68
N GLN A 220 28.44 5.71 -17.66
CA GLN A 220 28.66 7.01 -18.31
C GLN A 220 27.86 8.07 -17.56
N HIS A 221 28.52 8.80 -16.67
CA HIS A 221 27.88 9.79 -15.83
C HIS A 221 27.96 11.17 -16.50
N THR A 222 26.81 11.76 -16.79
CA THR A 222 26.74 13.10 -17.41
C THR A 222 25.88 14.04 -16.58
N ILE A 223 26.24 15.32 -16.59
CA ILE A 223 25.46 16.41 -15.99
C ILE A 223 24.99 17.37 -17.07
N LEU A 224 23.85 18.01 -16.81
CA LEU A 224 23.40 19.15 -17.61
C LEU A 224 24.21 20.39 -17.20
N THR A 225 24.83 21.05 -18.17
CA THR A 225 25.52 22.32 -17.94
C THR A 225 24.50 23.46 -17.84
N PRO A 226 24.86 24.62 -17.25
CA PRO A 226 23.98 25.79 -17.21
C PRO A 226 23.48 26.24 -18.60
N GLU A 227 24.24 25.97 -19.66
CA GLU A 227 23.93 26.29 -21.06
C GLU A 227 23.03 25.22 -21.72
N GLY A 228 22.60 24.19 -20.98
CA GLY A 228 21.77 23.10 -21.49
C GLY A 228 22.55 22.00 -22.23
N GLY A 229 23.89 22.07 -22.24
CA GLY A 229 24.75 21.03 -22.79
C GLY A 229 24.85 19.80 -21.87
N ARG A 230 25.46 18.73 -22.35
CA ARG A 230 25.85 17.57 -21.53
C ARG A 230 27.36 17.57 -21.34
N ALA A 231 27.82 17.48 -20.11
CA ALA A 231 29.23 17.32 -19.77
C ALA A 231 29.44 16.06 -18.94
N GLU A 232 30.67 15.53 -18.93
CA GLU A 232 31.05 14.44 -18.03
C GLU A 232 30.93 14.92 -16.58
N ALA A 233 30.30 14.09 -15.75
CA ALA A 233 30.18 14.37 -14.32
C ALA A 233 31.56 14.20 -13.65
N PRO A 234 31.92 15.01 -12.63
CA PRO A 234 33.15 14.78 -11.88
C PRO A 234 33.02 13.55 -10.96
N GLU A 235 34.14 12.87 -10.70
CA GLU A 235 34.17 11.75 -9.74
C GLU A 235 33.61 12.18 -8.37
N PRO A 236 32.75 11.38 -7.73
CA PRO A 236 32.07 11.77 -6.51
C PRO A 236 33.06 11.86 -5.35
N LYS A 237 32.99 12.98 -4.62
CA LYS A 237 33.80 13.21 -3.40
C LYS A 237 33.11 12.73 -2.13
N THR A 238 31.84 12.37 -2.22
CA THR A 238 31.02 11.92 -1.09
C THR A 238 30.12 10.77 -1.51
N ILE A 239 29.75 9.92 -0.57
CA ILE A 239 28.65 8.96 -0.70
C ILE A 239 27.54 9.28 0.29
N ARG A 240 26.29 8.98 -0.08
CA ARG A 240 25.13 9.06 0.80
C ARG A 240 24.68 7.65 1.16
N VAL A 241 24.50 7.37 2.45
CA VAL A 241 23.98 6.08 2.95
C VAL A 241 22.69 6.36 3.68
N GLN A 242 21.61 5.69 3.27
CA GLN A 242 20.29 5.85 3.87
C GLN A 242 19.45 4.60 3.72
N VAL A 243 18.38 4.52 4.50
CA VAL A 243 17.30 3.57 4.25
C VAL A 243 16.13 4.31 3.63
N ASP A 244 15.72 3.88 2.44
CA ASP A 244 14.54 4.39 1.75
C ASP A 244 13.45 3.31 1.70
N HIS A 245 12.19 3.74 1.70
CA HIS A 245 11.07 2.92 1.27
C HIS A 245 10.84 3.17 -0.22
N VAL A 246 11.66 2.54 -1.07
CA VAL A 246 11.66 2.82 -2.51
C VAL A 246 10.39 2.28 -3.17
N GLY A 247 9.61 3.18 -3.77
CA GLY A 247 8.41 2.84 -4.54
C GLY A 247 7.25 2.36 -3.65
N PRO A 248 6.35 1.48 -4.15
CA PRO A 248 5.25 0.96 -3.34
C PRO A 248 5.68 -0.11 -2.32
N SER A 249 6.99 -0.29 -2.11
CA SER A 249 7.52 -1.31 -1.20
C SER A 249 7.38 -0.84 0.24
N ALA A 250 6.59 -1.57 1.00
CA ALA A 250 6.61 -1.53 2.46
C ALA A 250 8.00 -1.79 3.05
N ALA A 251 8.78 -2.65 2.39
CA ALA A 251 10.06 -3.10 2.91
C ALA A 251 11.15 -2.02 2.74
N PRO A 252 11.94 -1.77 3.81
CA PRO A 252 13.07 -0.85 3.77
C PRO A 252 14.14 -1.33 2.79
N VAL A 253 14.86 -0.40 2.19
CA VAL A 253 15.99 -0.65 1.29
C VAL A 253 17.18 0.15 1.75
N LEU A 254 18.29 -0.51 2.06
CA LEU A 254 19.56 0.20 2.26
C LEU A 254 20.06 0.68 0.90
N VAL A 255 20.11 2.00 0.71
CA VAL A 255 20.58 2.66 -0.50
C VAL A 255 21.93 3.33 -0.25
N ILE A 256 22.89 3.06 -1.12
CA ILE A 256 24.13 3.82 -1.19
C ILE A 256 24.11 4.62 -2.50
N GLY A 257 24.07 5.94 -2.35
CA GLY A 257 24.01 6.91 -3.43
C GLY A 257 25.36 7.56 -3.68
N LEU A 258 25.75 7.65 -4.94
CA LEU A 258 26.86 8.45 -5.40
C LEU A 258 26.28 9.66 -6.17
N PRO A 259 26.73 10.89 -5.88
CA PRO A 259 26.40 12.05 -6.70
C PRO A 259 26.57 11.74 -8.19
N HIS A 260 25.58 12.14 -9.01
CA HIS A 260 25.54 11.95 -10.47
C HIS A 260 25.41 10.51 -10.98
N ALA A 261 25.75 9.49 -10.19
CA ALA A 261 25.55 8.08 -10.54
C ALA A 261 24.21 7.51 -10.05
N GLY A 262 23.56 8.20 -9.10
CA GLY A 262 22.32 7.72 -8.48
C GLY A 262 22.59 6.78 -7.31
N GLY A 263 21.56 6.03 -6.90
CA GLY A 263 21.65 5.10 -5.77
C GLY A 263 21.25 3.68 -6.13
N TYR A 264 21.93 2.72 -5.52
CA TYR A 264 21.64 1.29 -5.66
C TYR A 264 21.19 0.72 -4.32
N GLY A 265 20.27 -0.25 -4.37
CA GLY A 265 19.84 -1.02 -3.19
C GLY A 265 20.82 -2.16 -2.89
N TYR A 266 21.26 -2.26 -1.63
CA TYR A 266 22.25 -3.25 -1.16
C TYR A 266 21.69 -4.27 -0.17
N ALA A 267 20.48 -4.05 0.36
CA ALA A 267 19.71 -5.00 1.16
C ALA A 267 18.23 -4.62 1.18
N GLY A 268 17.38 -5.58 1.54
CA GLY A 268 15.95 -5.36 1.73
C GLY A 268 15.17 -5.26 0.42
N GLY A 269 14.18 -4.38 0.39
CA GLY A 269 13.35 -4.10 -0.79
C GLY A 269 12.53 -5.28 -1.28
N LEU A 270 12.42 -5.43 -2.60
CA LEU A 270 11.54 -6.42 -3.21
C LEU A 270 11.84 -7.88 -2.80
N PRO A 271 13.10 -8.35 -2.72
CA PRO A 271 13.41 -9.68 -2.21
C PRO A 271 12.87 -9.93 -0.80
N LEU A 272 13.06 -8.98 0.12
CA LEU A 272 12.52 -9.06 1.48
C LEU A 272 10.99 -9.07 1.46
N LEU A 273 10.38 -8.17 0.70
CA LEU A 273 8.92 -8.07 0.60
C LEU A 273 8.28 -9.33 0.00
N ARG A 274 8.91 -9.97 -0.99
CA ARG A 274 8.46 -11.26 -1.55
C ARG A 274 8.47 -12.37 -0.50
N ARG A 275 9.55 -12.49 0.27
CA ARG A 275 9.68 -13.48 1.35
C ARG A 275 8.60 -13.29 2.41
N LEU A 276 8.36 -12.05 2.83
CA LEU A 276 7.29 -11.71 3.76
C LEU A 276 5.90 -12.06 3.18
N SER A 277 5.68 -11.73 1.91
CA SER A 277 4.40 -11.98 1.23
C SER A 277 4.05 -13.46 1.13
N ILE A 278 5.04 -14.33 0.97
CA ILE A 278 4.87 -15.80 1.03
C ILE A 278 4.35 -16.22 2.41
N GLY A 279 4.81 -15.58 3.49
CA GLY A 279 4.35 -15.85 4.85
C GLY A 279 2.93 -15.36 5.14
N TYR A 280 2.54 -14.20 4.61
CA TYR A 280 1.22 -13.60 4.87
C TYR A 280 0.10 -14.13 3.97
N LEU A 281 0.42 -14.66 2.78
CA LEU A 281 -0.59 -15.19 1.86
C LEU A 281 -1.45 -16.30 2.51
N PRO A 282 -0.87 -17.34 3.15
CA PRO A 282 -1.66 -18.36 3.84
C PRO A 282 -2.53 -17.81 4.97
N ALA A 283 -2.16 -16.68 5.58
CA ALA A 283 -2.94 -16.02 6.61
C ALA A 283 -4.10 -15.20 6.02
N TRP A 284 -3.99 -14.75 4.77
CA TRP A 284 -5.05 -14.00 4.08
C TRP A 284 -6.15 -14.92 3.54
N ILE A 285 -5.84 -16.16 3.17
CA ILE A 285 -6.85 -17.13 2.70
C ILE A 285 -7.63 -17.68 3.92
N LEU A 286 -8.89 -17.27 4.07
CA LEU A 286 -9.81 -17.73 5.10
C LEU A 286 -10.49 -19.05 4.70
N PRO A 287 -11.06 -19.82 5.65
CA PRO A 287 -11.64 -21.14 5.35
C PRO A 287 -12.72 -21.17 4.26
N ALA A 288 -13.47 -20.08 4.05
CA ALA A 288 -14.52 -20.00 3.04
C ALA A 288 -14.02 -19.48 1.67
N ASP A 289 -12.79 -18.96 1.63
CA ASP A 289 -12.22 -18.41 0.41
C ASP A 289 -11.77 -19.53 -0.54
N ARG A 290 -11.89 -19.29 -1.84
CA ARG A 290 -11.39 -20.20 -2.88
C ARG A 290 -10.17 -19.59 -3.55
N ALA A 291 -9.08 -20.34 -3.63
CA ALA A 291 -7.88 -19.89 -4.33
C ALA A 291 -8.11 -19.74 -5.84
N ARG A 292 -9.02 -20.54 -6.41
CA ARG A 292 -9.38 -20.53 -7.84
C ARG A 292 -10.89 -20.68 -8.02
N ASP A 293 -11.46 -20.03 -9.03
CA ASP A 293 -12.84 -20.22 -9.47
C ASP A 293 -12.89 -20.80 -10.90
N PRO A 294 -13.85 -21.71 -11.24
CA PRO A 294 -13.96 -22.26 -12.58
C PRO A 294 -14.12 -21.22 -13.71
N ARG A 295 -14.62 -20.02 -13.42
CA ARG A 295 -14.69 -18.91 -14.39
C ARG A 295 -13.32 -18.41 -14.84
N GLU A 296 -12.26 -18.71 -14.10
CA GLU A 296 -10.90 -18.33 -14.49
C GLU A 296 -10.47 -18.97 -15.80
N ASP A 297 -11.05 -20.10 -16.17
CA ASP A 297 -10.74 -20.80 -17.43
C ASP A 297 -11.47 -20.21 -18.64
N ALA A 298 -12.37 -19.25 -18.42
CA ALA A 298 -13.14 -18.63 -19.48
C ALA A 298 -12.31 -17.61 -20.27
N VAL A 299 -12.42 -17.67 -21.60
CA VAL A 299 -11.94 -16.61 -22.49
C VAL A 299 -12.89 -15.42 -22.39
N LEU A 300 -12.33 -14.26 -22.06
CA LEU A 300 -13.10 -13.04 -21.86
C LEU A 300 -13.60 -12.50 -23.20
N PRO A 301 -14.91 -12.23 -23.36
CA PRO A 301 -15.47 -11.79 -24.63
C PRO A 301 -14.92 -10.42 -25.03
N ARG A 302 -14.60 -10.26 -26.32
CA ARG A 302 -14.28 -8.94 -26.89
C ARG A 302 -15.57 -8.14 -27.13
N PRO A 303 -15.66 -6.89 -26.68
CA PRO A 303 -16.80 -6.05 -27.02
C PRO A 303 -16.80 -5.77 -28.54
N SER A 304 -17.99 -5.67 -29.14
CA SER A 304 -18.15 -5.32 -30.55
C SER A 304 -17.70 -3.90 -30.89
N PHE A 305 -17.57 -3.05 -29.88
CA PHE A 305 -17.03 -1.70 -29.97
C PHE A 305 -16.10 -1.46 -28.77
N GLU A 306 -14.82 -1.23 -29.04
CA GLU A 306 -13.92 -0.65 -28.04
C GLU A 306 -14.10 0.88 -28.09
N PRO A 307 -14.47 1.55 -26.98
CA PRO A 307 -14.49 3.00 -26.96
C PRO A 307 -13.07 3.52 -27.24
N SER A 308 -12.82 4.06 -28.43
CA SER A 308 -11.46 4.40 -28.89
C SER A 308 -10.88 5.69 -28.29
N ASP A 309 -11.67 6.51 -27.58
CA ASP A 309 -11.32 7.93 -27.39
C ASP A 309 -11.29 8.44 -25.93
N GLN A 310 -11.23 7.57 -24.91
CA GLN A 310 -10.99 8.07 -23.55
C GLN A 310 -9.48 8.28 -23.31
N PRO A 311 -9.07 9.46 -22.80
CA PRO A 311 -7.66 9.77 -22.59
C PRO A 311 -6.97 8.69 -21.76
N GLN A 312 -5.85 8.18 -22.29
CA GLN A 312 -5.06 7.04 -21.84
C GLN A 312 -4.32 7.23 -20.49
N THR A 313 -4.92 7.92 -19.53
CA THR A 313 -4.56 7.69 -18.12
C THR A 313 -5.32 6.46 -17.66
N GLU A 314 -4.98 5.30 -18.22
CA GLU A 314 -5.63 4.00 -18.01
C GLU A 314 -5.35 3.48 -16.59
N ASN A 315 -6.03 4.05 -15.61
CA ASN A 315 -5.93 3.63 -14.22
C ASN A 315 -6.41 2.18 -14.09
N LEU A 316 -5.71 1.35 -13.29
CA LEU A 316 -6.09 -0.02 -12.94
C LEU A 316 -7.59 -0.20 -12.61
N ALA A 317 -8.23 0.79 -11.96
CA ALA A 317 -9.67 0.75 -11.70
C ALA A 317 -10.53 0.60 -12.98
N TRP A 318 -10.10 1.21 -14.09
CA TRP A 318 -10.73 1.05 -15.40
C TRP A 318 -10.56 -0.37 -15.94
N ARG A 319 -9.33 -0.91 -15.90
CA ARG A 319 -9.05 -2.29 -16.34
C ARG A 319 -9.82 -3.32 -15.52
N LEU A 320 -9.94 -3.11 -14.21
CA LEU A 320 -10.80 -3.93 -13.35
C LEU A 320 -12.29 -3.79 -13.71
N THR A 321 -12.75 -2.61 -14.15
CA THR A 321 -14.12 -2.45 -14.65
C THR A 321 -14.36 -3.26 -15.92
N GLN A 322 -13.39 -3.21 -16.86
CA GLN A 322 -13.45 -4.00 -18.09
C GLN A 322 -13.49 -5.49 -17.78
N LEU A 323 -12.67 -5.95 -16.83
CA LEU A 323 -12.62 -7.32 -16.33
C LEU A 323 -13.98 -7.74 -15.77
N ALA A 324 -14.50 -6.99 -14.79
CA ALA A 324 -15.78 -7.25 -14.15
C ALA A 324 -16.93 -7.33 -15.17
N ARG A 325 -16.87 -6.51 -16.22
CA ARG A 325 -17.84 -6.53 -17.32
C ARG A 325 -17.71 -7.74 -18.21
N ALA A 326 -16.50 -8.08 -18.65
CA ALA A 326 -16.26 -9.20 -19.55
C ALA A 326 -16.58 -10.54 -18.86
N ALA A 327 -16.11 -10.71 -17.63
CA ALA A 327 -16.28 -11.93 -16.85
C ALA A 327 -17.66 -12.04 -16.16
N ARG A 328 -18.44 -10.94 -16.13
CA ARG A 328 -19.71 -10.84 -15.38
C ARG A 328 -19.55 -11.18 -13.89
N ILE A 329 -18.50 -10.65 -13.27
CA ILE A 329 -18.17 -10.87 -11.85
C ILE A 329 -18.16 -9.54 -11.10
N SER A 330 -18.30 -9.61 -9.79
CA SER A 330 -17.96 -8.48 -8.92
C SER A 330 -16.47 -8.49 -8.59
N VAL A 331 -15.89 -7.32 -8.34
CA VAL A 331 -14.48 -7.18 -7.96
C VAL A 331 -14.35 -6.26 -6.76
N PHE A 332 -13.65 -6.73 -5.73
CA PHE A 332 -13.10 -5.89 -4.69
C PHE A 332 -11.57 -5.90 -4.78
N CYS A 333 -10.97 -4.74 -4.62
CA CYS A 333 -9.51 -4.62 -4.66
C CYS A 333 -9.00 -3.70 -3.55
N ARG A 334 -7.98 -4.13 -2.80
CA ARG A 334 -7.30 -3.35 -1.75
C ARG A 334 -5.83 -3.13 -2.12
N LEU A 335 -5.42 -1.87 -2.23
CA LEU A 335 -4.16 -1.46 -2.86
C LEU A 335 -3.42 -0.40 -2.03
N SER A 336 -2.09 -0.53 -1.93
CA SER A 336 -1.28 0.29 -1.03
C SER A 336 -0.98 1.73 -1.53
N HIS A 337 -0.97 2.01 -2.85
CA HIS A 337 -0.75 3.35 -3.40
C HIS A 337 -1.56 3.62 -4.68
N PRO A 338 -1.73 4.89 -5.12
CA PRO A 338 -2.22 5.19 -6.46
C PRO A 338 -1.12 4.77 -7.43
N TYR A 339 -1.28 3.60 -8.03
CA TYR A 339 -0.26 3.03 -8.87
C TYR A 339 -0.34 3.59 -10.30
N ASP A 340 0.13 4.83 -10.47
CA ASP A 340 0.08 5.54 -11.74
C ASP A 340 1.06 4.97 -12.79
N ALA A 341 2.05 4.19 -12.37
CA ALA A 341 3.17 3.78 -13.22
C ALA A 341 2.94 2.52 -14.09
N MET A 342 1.84 1.77 -13.91
CA MET A 342 1.59 0.58 -14.75
C MET A 342 0.12 0.33 -15.04
N GLN A 343 -0.14 0.04 -16.31
CA GLN A 343 -1.45 -0.15 -16.91
C GLN A 343 -1.50 -1.58 -17.48
N PRO A 344 -2.15 -2.55 -16.80
CA PRO A 344 -2.29 -3.88 -17.39
C PRO A 344 -3.05 -3.78 -18.72
N PRO A 345 -2.79 -4.67 -19.69
CA PRO A 345 -3.52 -4.65 -20.95
C PRO A 345 -5.02 -4.87 -20.72
N ALA A 346 -5.82 -4.47 -21.70
CA ALA A 346 -7.25 -4.78 -21.71
C ALA A 346 -7.46 -6.30 -21.54
N PRO A 347 -8.39 -6.75 -20.69
CA PRO A 347 -8.58 -8.18 -20.42
C PRO A 347 -9.25 -8.97 -21.57
N TYR A 348 -9.74 -8.28 -22.59
CA TYR A 348 -10.56 -8.89 -23.64
C TYR A 348 -9.79 -9.88 -24.52
N GLY A 349 -10.41 -11.02 -24.80
CA GLY A 349 -9.83 -12.11 -25.60
C GLY A 349 -8.75 -12.92 -24.87
N GLN A 350 -8.47 -12.63 -23.61
CA GLN A 350 -7.55 -13.41 -22.77
C GLN A 350 -8.32 -14.41 -21.91
N VAL A 351 -7.66 -15.48 -21.49
CA VAL A 351 -8.16 -16.33 -20.41
C VAL A 351 -8.10 -15.55 -19.11
N LEU A 352 -9.14 -15.62 -18.27
CA LEU A 352 -9.21 -14.83 -17.04
C LEU A 352 -8.03 -15.15 -16.09
N SER A 353 -7.64 -16.42 -15.94
CA SER A 353 -6.45 -16.81 -15.17
C SER A 353 -5.18 -16.15 -15.70
N ASP A 354 -4.98 -16.11 -17.01
CA ASP A 354 -3.77 -15.54 -17.63
C ASP A 354 -3.68 -14.03 -17.35
N TRP A 355 -4.81 -13.34 -17.37
CA TRP A 355 -4.87 -11.91 -17.05
C TRP A 355 -4.60 -11.65 -15.55
N ILE A 356 -5.18 -12.47 -14.66
CA ILE A 356 -4.92 -12.42 -13.21
C ILE A 356 -3.43 -12.70 -12.94
N ASP A 357 -2.86 -13.71 -13.58
CA ASP A 357 -1.44 -14.05 -13.46
C ASP A 357 -0.55 -12.93 -14.01
N ALA A 358 -0.93 -12.30 -15.13
CA ALA A 358 -0.20 -11.15 -15.65
C ALA A 358 -0.20 -9.99 -14.65
N LEU A 359 -1.34 -9.74 -13.98
CA LEU A 359 -1.45 -8.76 -12.91
C LEU A 359 -0.49 -9.11 -11.74
N GLY A 360 -0.43 -10.38 -11.33
CA GLY A 360 0.47 -10.89 -10.29
C GLY A 360 1.96 -10.94 -10.67
N ARG A 361 2.31 -11.14 -11.94
CA ARG A 361 3.70 -11.12 -12.43
C ARG A 361 4.23 -9.71 -12.57
N GLN A 362 3.42 -8.81 -13.14
CA GLN A 362 3.77 -7.40 -13.28
C GLN A 362 3.94 -6.74 -11.91
N ARG A 363 3.15 -7.17 -10.93
CA ARG A 363 3.21 -6.69 -9.54
C ARG A 363 3.53 -7.89 -8.67
N ALA A 364 4.81 -8.08 -8.35
CA ALA A 364 5.39 -9.22 -7.63
C ALA A 364 4.77 -9.60 -6.25
N LEU A 365 3.62 -9.03 -5.90
CA LEU A 365 3.00 -8.91 -4.60
C LEU A 365 1.47 -8.78 -4.67
N MET A 366 0.85 -8.81 -5.86
CA MET A 366 -0.61 -8.90 -5.95
C MET A 366 -1.05 -10.33 -5.71
N GLN A 367 -2.15 -10.46 -4.98
CA GLN A 367 -2.73 -11.71 -4.53
C GLN A 367 -4.21 -11.69 -4.88
N THR A 368 -4.73 -12.85 -5.28
CA THR A 368 -6.14 -13.01 -5.61
C THR A 368 -6.74 -14.19 -4.87
N LYS A 369 -8.03 -14.08 -4.58
CA LYS A 369 -8.88 -15.17 -4.08
C LYS A 369 -10.33 -14.87 -4.45
N TRP A 370 -11.19 -15.85 -4.29
CA TRP A 370 -12.61 -15.74 -4.57
C TRP A 370 -13.44 -15.92 -3.33
N GLN A 371 -14.49 -15.10 -3.25
CA GLN A 371 -15.56 -15.27 -2.28
C GLN A 371 -16.88 -15.22 -3.02
N SER A 372 -17.59 -16.36 -3.07
CA SER A 372 -18.75 -16.55 -3.94
C SER A 372 -18.45 -16.06 -5.37
N ASP A 373 -19.24 -15.11 -5.89
CA ASP A 373 -19.08 -14.53 -7.24
C ASP A 373 -18.23 -13.25 -7.31
N THR A 374 -17.41 -13.03 -6.29
CA THR A 374 -16.56 -11.85 -6.19
C THR A 374 -15.10 -12.23 -6.20
N LEU A 375 -14.36 -11.65 -7.15
CA LEU A 375 -12.90 -11.69 -7.18
C LEU A 375 -12.36 -10.65 -6.19
N LEU A 376 -11.55 -11.12 -5.25
CA LEU A 376 -10.85 -10.30 -4.27
C LEU A 376 -9.40 -10.16 -4.68
N ILE A 377 -8.92 -8.92 -4.76
CA ILE A 377 -7.55 -8.60 -5.17
C ILE A 377 -6.90 -7.78 -4.05
N SER A 378 -5.66 -8.09 -3.71
CA SER A 378 -4.93 -7.39 -2.65
C SER A 378 -3.45 -7.26 -2.99
N SER A 379 -2.82 -6.15 -2.60
CA SER A 379 -1.35 -6.00 -2.68
C SER A 379 -0.72 -6.27 -1.31
N SER A 380 0.25 -7.18 -1.19
CA SER A 380 0.81 -7.52 0.13
C SER A 380 1.37 -6.34 0.94
N GLY A 381 1.79 -5.26 0.28
CA GLY A 381 2.22 -4.02 0.92
C GLY A 381 1.09 -3.15 1.48
N TRP A 382 -0.17 -3.59 1.50
CA TRP A 382 -1.24 -2.75 2.07
C TRP A 382 -1.16 -2.66 3.59
N ILE A 383 -0.71 -3.73 4.26
CA ILE A 383 -0.76 -3.85 5.73
C ILE A 383 0.00 -2.71 6.41
N THR A 384 1.14 -2.34 5.84
CA THR A 384 2.07 -1.33 6.32
C THR A 384 1.63 0.10 5.95
N HIS A 385 0.77 0.23 4.93
CA HIS A 385 0.36 1.53 4.38
C HIS A 385 -0.92 2.09 5.00
N ASP A 386 -1.51 1.39 5.97
CA ASP A 386 -2.65 1.91 6.72
C ASP A 386 -2.26 3.14 7.57
N ALA A 387 -1.02 3.23 8.05
CA ALA A 387 -0.53 4.37 8.85
C ALA A 387 -0.39 5.66 8.04
N ASP A 388 -0.04 5.55 6.76
CA ASP A 388 0.16 6.68 5.84
C ASP A 388 -1.15 7.20 5.22
N GLN A 389 -2.27 6.51 5.44
CA GLN A 389 -3.57 6.91 4.95
C GLN A 389 -4.27 7.86 5.92
N THR A 390 -4.97 8.84 5.36
CA THR A 390 -5.85 9.69 6.16
C THR A 390 -7.08 8.89 6.57
N THR A 391 -7.58 9.11 7.78
CA THR A 391 -8.77 8.40 8.27
C THR A 391 -10.01 8.79 7.46
N TRP A 392 -10.99 7.89 7.39
CA TRP A 392 -12.29 8.20 6.79
C TRP A 392 -12.96 9.37 7.50
N ARG A 393 -12.81 9.47 8.82
CA ARG A 393 -13.35 10.60 9.60
C ARG A 393 -12.78 11.93 9.13
N THR A 394 -11.47 12.01 8.90
CA THR A 394 -10.78 13.19 8.37
C THR A 394 -11.29 13.52 6.96
N GLU A 395 -11.33 12.54 6.06
CA GLU A 395 -11.82 12.70 4.69
C GLU A 395 -13.30 13.15 4.65
N LYS A 396 -14.14 12.59 5.51
CA LYS A 396 -15.56 12.92 5.61
C LYS A 396 -15.76 14.36 6.09
N ALA A 397 -14.99 14.78 7.10
CA ALA A 397 -14.99 16.17 7.56
C ALA A 397 -14.53 17.11 6.43
N LEU A 398 -13.47 16.75 5.72
CA LEU A 398 -12.95 17.50 4.57
C LEU A 398 -14.01 17.66 3.48
N ARG A 399 -14.63 16.57 3.03
CA ARG A 399 -15.71 16.60 2.03
C ARG A 399 -16.88 17.47 2.46
N LYS A 400 -17.24 17.42 3.74
CA LYS A 400 -18.32 18.26 4.30
C LYS A 400 -17.96 19.74 4.18
N SER A 401 -16.74 20.12 4.53
CA SER A 401 -16.28 21.52 4.46
C SER A 401 -16.15 21.99 3.00
N LEU A 402 -15.60 21.18 2.10
CA LEU A 402 -15.49 21.49 0.67
C LEU A 402 -16.85 21.67 -0.03
N ARG A 403 -17.93 21.07 0.49
CA ARG A 403 -19.29 21.23 -0.04
C ARG A 403 -19.99 22.51 0.43
N ARG A 404 -19.44 23.23 1.42
CA ARG A 404 -20.01 24.51 1.83
C ARG A 404 -19.83 25.54 0.73
N LYS A 405 -20.79 26.47 0.62
CA LYS A 405 -20.77 27.54 -0.39
C LYS A 405 -19.48 28.37 -0.33
N ASP A 406 -18.98 28.61 0.87
CA ASP A 406 -17.77 29.41 1.12
C ASP A 406 -16.48 28.56 1.13
N GLY A 407 -16.58 27.26 0.83
CA GLY A 407 -15.47 26.31 0.86
C GLY A 407 -14.92 26.03 2.26
N MET A 408 -13.63 25.68 2.33
CA MET A 408 -12.88 25.56 3.59
C MET A 408 -12.28 26.91 3.98
N THR A 409 -12.33 27.23 5.28
CA THR A 409 -11.58 28.39 5.79
C THR A 409 -10.10 28.04 5.88
N PHE A 410 -9.25 29.05 5.84
CA PHE A 410 -7.80 28.86 6.03
C PHE A 410 -7.48 28.16 7.37
N GLN A 411 -8.18 28.51 8.44
CA GLN A 411 -8.03 27.90 9.77
C GLN A 411 -8.32 26.39 9.75
N GLU A 412 -9.32 25.95 8.99
CA GLU A 412 -9.63 24.52 8.85
C GLU A 412 -8.58 23.79 8.01
N VAL A 413 -8.05 24.42 6.97
CA VAL A 413 -6.93 23.88 6.19
C VAL A 413 -5.70 23.73 7.08
N ALA A 414 -5.39 24.74 7.89
CA ALA A 414 -4.27 24.72 8.82
C ALA A 414 -4.45 23.64 9.91
N ALA A 415 -5.63 23.55 10.52
CA ALA A 415 -5.95 22.53 11.52
C ALA A 415 -5.90 21.11 10.93
N LEU A 416 -6.40 20.93 9.70
CA LEU A 416 -6.30 19.68 8.97
C LEU A 416 -4.83 19.32 8.72
N ALA A 417 -4.05 20.25 8.17
CA ALA A 417 -2.63 20.07 7.90
C ALA A 417 -1.83 19.70 9.16
N ALA A 418 -2.08 20.36 10.29
CA ALA A 418 -1.42 20.08 11.57
C ALA A 418 -1.76 18.71 12.16
N SER A 419 -2.86 18.08 11.73
CA SER A 419 -3.29 16.76 12.21
C SER A 419 -2.77 15.59 11.37
N MET A 420 -1.96 15.86 10.34
CA MET A 420 -1.56 14.87 9.34
C MET A 420 -0.05 14.76 9.21
N THR A 421 0.41 13.58 8.79
CA THR A 421 1.79 13.43 8.30
C THR A 421 1.94 14.07 6.92
N ASP A 422 3.18 14.36 6.51
CA ASP A 422 3.45 14.85 5.15
C ASP A 422 2.85 13.92 4.08
N GLN A 423 2.97 12.60 4.28
CA GLN A 423 2.47 11.60 3.35
C GLN A 423 0.93 11.58 3.26
N GLN A 424 0.25 11.75 4.39
CA GLN A 424 -1.21 11.88 4.46
C GLN A 424 -1.68 13.14 3.71
N ALA A 425 -0.96 14.24 3.88
CA ALA A 425 -1.29 15.51 3.26
C ALA A 425 -1.03 15.50 1.73
N LEU A 426 0.08 14.87 1.29
CA LEU A 426 0.32 14.56 -0.13
C LEU A 426 -0.82 13.74 -0.73
N THR A 427 -1.32 12.74 0.02
CA THR A 427 -2.43 11.88 -0.43
C THR A 427 -3.72 12.67 -0.59
N ILE A 428 -4.08 13.55 0.36
CA ILE A 428 -5.24 14.43 0.20
C ILE A 428 -5.08 15.38 -0.97
N GLY A 429 -3.90 15.99 -1.13
CA GLY A 429 -3.62 16.85 -2.28
C GLY A 429 -3.70 16.10 -3.61
N ALA A 430 -3.41 14.79 -3.62
CA ALA A 430 -3.59 13.92 -4.77
C ALA A 430 -5.09 13.71 -5.08
N ASP A 431 -5.88 13.40 -4.07
CA ASP A 431 -7.31 13.05 -4.21
C ASP A 431 -8.23 14.25 -4.41
N HIS A 432 -7.84 15.44 -3.96
CA HIS A 432 -8.64 16.66 -4.01
C HIS A 432 -7.91 17.76 -4.79
N PRO A 433 -8.23 17.98 -6.08
CA PRO A 433 -7.55 18.98 -6.92
C PRO A 433 -7.57 20.41 -6.36
N SER A 434 -8.64 20.80 -5.65
CA SER A 434 -8.74 22.10 -4.97
C SER A 434 -7.71 22.27 -3.84
N LEU A 435 -7.12 21.17 -3.38
CA LEU A 435 -6.07 21.12 -2.38
C LEU A 435 -4.73 20.71 -2.98
N ALA A 436 -4.51 20.83 -4.29
CA ALA A 436 -3.27 20.43 -4.92
C ALA A 436 -2.02 21.15 -4.37
N PHE A 437 -2.18 22.31 -3.71
CA PHE A 437 -1.09 22.99 -3.01
C PHE A 437 -0.49 22.13 -1.87
N LEU A 438 -1.28 21.19 -1.33
CA LEU A 438 -0.84 20.18 -0.38
C LEU A 438 0.21 19.21 -0.98
N ARG A 439 0.43 19.20 -2.30
CA ARG A 439 1.47 18.36 -2.92
C ARG A 439 2.89 18.91 -2.77
N LYS A 440 3.06 20.13 -2.23
CA LYS A 440 4.38 20.77 -2.11
C LYS A 440 5.06 20.37 -0.79
N PRO A 441 6.18 19.61 -0.83
CA PRO A 441 6.95 19.28 0.37
C PRO A 441 7.43 20.55 1.09
N GLY A 442 7.47 20.53 2.43
CA GLY A 442 7.98 21.64 3.25
C GLY A 442 7.02 22.82 3.47
N LEU A 443 5.92 22.92 2.70
CA LEU A 443 4.86 23.91 2.96
C LEU A 443 4.23 23.70 4.35
N TYR A 444 4.18 22.46 4.81
CA TYR A 444 3.63 22.05 6.11
C TYR A 444 4.45 22.48 7.30
N ALA A 445 5.77 22.26 7.22
CA ALA A 445 6.70 22.73 8.24
C ALA A 445 6.60 24.25 8.38
N ALA A 446 6.42 24.97 7.27
CA ALA A 446 6.22 26.42 7.29
C ALA A 446 4.86 26.84 7.87
N LEU A 447 3.76 26.15 7.52
CA LEU A 447 2.42 26.46 8.03
C LEU A 447 2.24 26.10 9.52
N GLY A 448 2.90 25.05 10.00
CA GLY A 448 2.86 24.65 11.40
C GLY A 448 3.77 25.48 12.32
N GLN A 449 4.86 26.06 11.79
CA GLN A 449 5.81 26.85 12.58
C GLN A 449 5.53 28.35 12.58
N ALA A 450 4.60 28.85 11.77
CA ALA A 450 4.29 30.29 11.71
C ALA A 450 2.78 30.58 11.91
N PRO A 451 2.23 30.30 13.11
CA PRO A 451 0.83 30.62 13.42
C PRO A 451 0.50 32.12 13.33
N ASP A 452 1.49 33.01 13.34
CA ASP A 452 1.26 34.46 13.28
C ASP A 452 1.08 34.98 11.84
N LEU A 453 1.66 34.30 10.84
CA LEU A 453 1.40 34.57 9.41
C LEU A 453 -0.04 34.20 8.99
N ILE A 454 -0.78 33.48 9.85
CA ILE A 454 -2.16 32.99 9.63
C ILE A 454 -3.21 34.11 9.76
N SER A 455 -2.83 35.26 10.33
CA SER A 455 -3.77 36.36 10.59
C SER A 455 -3.86 37.41 9.46
N HIS A 456 -2.98 37.33 8.44
CA HIS A 456 -2.83 38.36 7.42
C HIS A 456 -2.92 37.86 5.95
N ALA A 457 -3.26 36.58 5.75
CA ALA A 457 -3.60 35.98 4.46
C ALA A 457 -5.05 35.50 4.48
#